data_AF-A0A353BB45-F1
#
_entry.id   AF-A0A353BB45-F1
#
_cell.length_a   1.000
_cell.length_b   1.000
_cell.length_c   1.000
_cell.angle_alpha   90.00
_cell.angle_beta   90.00
_cell.angle_gamma   90.00
#
_symmetry.space_group_name_H-M   'P 1'
#
loop_
_entity.id
_entity.type
_entity.pdbx_description
1 polymer ?
#
loop_
_entity_poly.entity_id
_entity_poly.type
_entity_poly.pdbx_seq_one_letter_code
_entity_poly.pdbx_strand_id
1 'polypeptide(L)'
;SLIWGLLLVILDFSINGFDLLADGLGYLLVASGCRGLMFTSSRFSSARTLCFILAILWLIGFAIEGQLAVLYGLATTVVECTMIWQLLGGIADYAIQRHRSDLAQRAHNRRLAYAGIMAGVTLIGFALHGSNDAGPLVIILVGCVLVLLVMILHLIHRVKTEIEWPDTAT
;
A
#
# COMPACT_ATOMS: atom_id res chain seq x y z
N SER A 1 6.27 -18.40 6.00
CA SER A 1 6.10 -18.02 4.57
C SER A 1 5.36 -16.69 4.41
N LEU A 2 5.67 -15.74 5.30
CA LEU A 2 4.78 -14.65 5.72
C LEU A 2 5.13 -13.30 5.06
N ILE A 3 6.42 -13.09 4.81
CA ILE A 3 6.93 -11.98 4.02
C ILE A 3 6.88 -12.30 2.53
N TRP A 4 6.90 -13.57 2.10
CA TRP A 4 6.89 -13.93 0.69
C TRP A 4 5.62 -13.50 -0.06
N GLY A 5 4.44 -13.54 0.57
CA GLY A 5 3.20 -13.01 -0.04
C GLY A 5 3.24 -11.48 -0.16
N LEU A 6 3.62 -10.77 0.90
CA LEU A 6 3.68 -9.30 0.91
C LEU A 6 4.82 -8.75 0.03
N LEU A 7 5.95 -9.46 0.00
CA LEU A 7 7.10 -9.19 -0.85
C LEU A 7 6.74 -9.46 -2.31
N LEU A 8 6.03 -10.55 -2.65
CA LEU A 8 5.57 -10.81 -4.02
C LEU A 8 4.54 -9.79 -4.51
N VAL A 9 3.63 -9.28 -3.67
CA VAL A 9 2.72 -8.18 -4.08
C VAL A 9 3.48 -6.90 -4.44
N ILE A 10 4.47 -6.53 -3.63
CA ILE A 10 5.22 -5.28 -3.85
C ILE A 10 6.30 -5.47 -4.93
N LEU A 11 6.76 -6.70 -5.17
CA LEU A 11 7.82 -7.06 -6.12
C LEU A 11 7.27 -7.57 -7.47
N ASP A 12 5.95 -7.71 -7.63
CA ASP A 12 5.30 -7.92 -8.92
C ASP A 12 5.29 -6.58 -9.69
N PHE A 13 6.49 -6.16 -10.09
CA PHE A 13 6.69 -5.11 -11.08
C PHE A 13 6.05 -5.60 -12.38
N SER A 14 5.03 -4.87 -12.84
CA SER A 14 4.45 -4.95 -14.18
C SER A 14 5.56 -4.86 -15.24
N ILE A 15 5.99 -6.02 -15.74
CA ILE A 15 6.84 -6.11 -16.94
C ILE A 15 5.87 -6.05 -18.13
N ASN A 16 5.92 -4.97 -18.91
CA ASN A 16 5.13 -4.70 -20.13
C ASN A 16 3.68 -4.16 -20.01
N GLY A 17 3.34 -3.41 -18.95
CA GLY A 17 2.11 -2.57 -18.99
C GLY A 17 0.80 -3.36 -18.97
N PHE A 18 0.81 -4.55 -18.37
CA PHE A 18 -0.40 -5.34 -18.11
C PHE A 18 -0.92 -5.03 -16.70
N ASP A 19 -1.64 -3.91 -16.56
CA ASP A 19 -2.25 -3.46 -15.29
C ASP A 19 -3.51 -4.25 -14.89
N LEU A 20 -3.94 -5.23 -15.70
CA LEU A 20 -5.16 -6.01 -15.45
C LEU A 20 -5.00 -7.11 -14.39
N LEU A 21 -3.80 -7.70 -14.27
CA LEU A 21 -3.55 -8.77 -13.30
C LEU A 21 -3.11 -8.19 -11.94
N ALA A 22 -2.35 -7.10 -11.96
CA ALA A 22 -1.66 -6.51 -10.81
C ALA A 22 -2.64 -5.97 -9.76
N ASP A 23 -3.71 -5.28 -10.16
CA ASP A 23 -4.64 -4.67 -9.21
C ASP A 23 -5.51 -5.74 -8.52
N GLY A 24 -6.28 -6.52 -9.28
CA GLY A 24 -7.21 -7.51 -8.72
C GLY A 24 -6.53 -8.67 -7.97
N LEU A 25 -5.48 -9.27 -8.55
CA LEU A 25 -4.74 -10.34 -7.86
C LEU A 25 -3.82 -9.79 -6.78
N GLY A 26 -3.27 -8.59 -6.95
CA GLY A 26 -2.48 -7.91 -5.93
C GLY A 26 -3.23 -7.79 -4.62
N TYR A 27 -4.48 -7.31 -4.64
CA TYR A 27 -5.30 -7.24 -3.41
C TYR A 27 -5.60 -8.61 -2.80
N LEU A 28 -5.90 -9.63 -3.61
CA LEU A 28 -6.13 -11.00 -3.10
C LEU A 28 -4.88 -11.59 -2.44
N LEU A 29 -3.72 -11.26 -2.97
CA LEU A 29 -2.43 -11.72 -2.48
C LEU A 29 -2.05 -10.95 -1.20
N VAL A 30 -2.35 -9.64 -1.08
CA VAL A 30 -2.30 -8.91 0.20
C VAL A 30 -3.24 -9.54 1.23
N ALA A 31 -4.48 -9.85 0.85
CA ALA A 31 -5.47 -10.47 1.73
C ALA A 31 -4.98 -11.83 2.27
N SER A 32 -4.28 -12.61 1.45
CA SER A 32 -3.64 -13.87 1.85
C SER A 32 -2.51 -13.66 2.86
N GLY A 33 -1.70 -12.60 2.68
CA GLY A 33 -0.64 -12.20 3.61
C GLY A 33 -1.22 -11.76 4.96
N CYS A 34 -2.28 -10.94 4.95
CA CYS A 34 -2.95 -10.47 6.16
C CYS A 34 -3.56 -11.61 6.99
N ARG A 35 -4.05 -12.69 6.35
CA ARG A 35 -4.60 -13.86 7.07
C ARG A 35 -3.59 -14.50 8.02
N GLY A 36 -2.29 -14.43 7.70
CA GLY A 36 -1.22 -14.91 8.58
C GLY A 36 -0.95 -14.03 9.82
N LEU A 37 -1.31 -12.74 9.77
CA LEU A 37 -1.06 -11.75 10.84
C LEU A 37 -2.29 -11.39 11.67
N MET A 38 -3.46 -11.97 11.35
CA MET A 38 -4.70 -11.71 12.08
C MET A 38 -4.60 -12.02 13.59
N PHE A 39 -3.70 -12.92 13.98
CA PHE A 39 -3.47 -13.27 15.39
C PHE A 39 -2.67 -12.20 16.16
N THR A 40 -2.03 -11.24 15.49
CA THR A 40 -1.12 -10.28 16.14
C THR A 40 -1.71 -8.88 16.29
N SER A 41 -2.55 -8.43 15.35
CA SER A 41 -3.27 -7.16 15.47
C SER A 41 -4.59 -7.21 14.73
N SER A 42 -5.63 -6.66 15.34
CA SER A 42 -6.97 -6.50 14.74
C SER A 42 -6.94 -5.66 13.45
N ARG A 43 -5.93 -4.79 13.30
CA ARG A 43 -5.76 -3.93 12.11
C ARG A 43 -5.48 -4.72 10.83
N PHE A 44 -4.85 -5.89 10.93
CA PHE A 44 -4.65 -6.78 9.76
C PHE A 44 -5.96 -7.42 9.29
N SER A 45 -6.93 -7.62 10.18
CA SER A 45 -8.27 -8.07 9.81
C SER A 45 -8.97 -6.99 8.97
N SER A 46 -8.90 -5.73 9.40
CA SER A 46 -9.45 -4.59 8.66
C SER A 46 -8.78 -4.42 7.30
N ALA A 47 -7.45 -4.50 7.22
CA ALA A 47 -6.71 -4.43 5.95
C ALA A 47 -7.15 -5.53 4.97
N ARG A 48 -7.36 -6.75 5.46
CA ARG A 48 -7.86 -7.87 4.65
C ARG A 48 -9.25 -7.59 4.07
N THR A 49 -10.17 -7.10 4.88
CA THR A 49 -11.52 -6.75 4.40
C THR A 49 -11.46 -5.66 3.34
N LEU A 50 -10.61 -4.65 3.53
CA LEU A 50 -10.39 -3.59 2.54
C LEU A 50 -9.82 -4.11 1.22
N CYS A 51 -8.92 -5.10 1.26
CA CYS A 51 -8.40 -5.75 0.05
C CYS A 51 -9.52 -6.46 -0.74
N PHE A 52 -10.43 -7.17 -0.06
CA PHE A 52 -11.57 -7.79 -0.74
C PHE A 52 -12.51 -6.75 -1.33
N ILE A 53 -12.75 -5.65 -0.62
CA ILE A 53 -13.54 -4.53 -1.12
C ILE A 53 -12.89 -3.93 -2.37
N LEU A 54 -11.57 -3.73 -2.37
CA LEU A 54 -10.82 -3.24 -3.53
C LEU A 54 -10.87 -4.19 -4.72
N ALA A 55 -10.74 -5.50 -4.49
CA ALA A 55 -10.86 -6.49 -5.55
C ALA A 55 -12.26 -6.48 -6.19
N ILE A 56 -13.32 -6.27 -5.39
CA ILE A 56 -14.70 -6.13 -5.89
C ILE A 56 -14.88 -4.79 -6.61
N LEU A 57 -14.41 -3.69 -6.02
CA LEU A 57 -14.45 -2.36 -6.64
C LEU A 57 -13.80 -2.44 -8.02
N TRP A 58 -12.58 -2.98 -8.11
CA TRP A 58 -11.86 -3.16 -9.36
C TRP A 58 -12.70 -3.85 -10.45
N LEU A 59 -13.42 -4.92 -10.09
CA LEU A 59 -14.31 -5.62 -11.02
C LEU A 59 -15.49 -4.76 -11.49
N ILE A 60 -16.02 -3.91 -10.60
CA ILE A 60 -17.08 -2.94 -10.92
C ILE A 60 -16.54 -1.79 -11.78
N GLY A 61 -15.27 -1.39 -11.58
CA GLY A 61 -14.62 -0.30 -12.30
C GLY A 61 -14.65 -0.46 -13.82
N PHE A 62 -14.63 -1.70 -14.34
CA PHE A 62 -14.77 -1.98 -15.78
C PHE A 62 -16.11 -1.56 -16.38
N ALA A 63 -17.16 -1.49 -15.56
CA ALA A 63 -18.50 -1.11 -16.01
C ALA A 63 -18.80 0.39 -15.79
N ILE A 64 -17.89 1.13 -15.16
CA ILE A 64 -18.08 2.55 -14.85
C ILE A 64 -17.35 3.40 -15.89
N GLU A 65 -18.13 4.17 -16.65
CA GLU A 65 -17.62 5.11 -17.65
C GLU A 65 -18.11 6.54 -17.38
N GLY A 66 -17.47 7.51 -18.05
CA GLY A 66 -17.88 8.91 -18.01
C GLY A 66 -17.58 9.61 -16.67
N GLN A 67 -18.43 10.55 -16.28
CA GLN A 67 -18.22 11.38 -15.08
C GLN A 67 -18.21 10.57 -13.77
N LEU A 68 -18.87 9.42 -13.74
CA LEU A 68 -18.86 8.51 -12.58
C LEU A 68 -17.48 7.87 -12.36
N ALA A 69 -16.64 7.78 -13.40
CA ALA A 69 -15.29 7.23 -13.28
C ALA A 69 -14.40 8.06 -12.34
N VAL A 70 -14.58 9.40 -12.30
CA VAL A 70 -13.82 10.28 -11.41
C VAL A 70 -14.19 10.03 -9.95
N LEU A 71 -15.49 9.93 -9.65
CA LEU A 71 -15.97 9.67 -8.29
C LEU A 71 -15.57 8.26 -7.82
N TYR A 72 -15.67 7.28 -8.72
CA TYR A 72 -15.21 5.92 -8.47
C TYR A 72 -13.69 5.88 -8.20
N GLY A 73 -12.88 6.56 -9.00
CA GLY A 73 -11.43 6.65 -8.80
C GLY A 73 -11.06 7.28 -7.45
N LEU A 74 -11.78 8.33 -7.04
CA LEU A 74 -11.61 8.94 -5.72
C LEU A 74 -11.96 7.95 -4.59
N ALA A 75 -13.09 7.25 -4.70
CA ALA A 75 -13.51 6.27 -3.70
C ALA A 75 -12.45 5.14 -3.57
N THR A 76 -11.99 4.59 -4.69
CA THR A 76 -10.94 3.57 -4.72
C THR A 76 -9.65 4.06 -4.07
N THR A 77 -9.20 5.26 -4.41
CA THR A 77 -8.00 5.89 -3.82
C THR A 77 -8.09 6.00 -2.29
N VAL A 78 -9.26 6.38 -1.77
CA VAL A 78 -9.50 6.47 -0.32
C VAL A 78 -9.42 5.09 0.33
N VAL A 79 -10.00 4.07 -0.30
CA VAL A 79 -9.97 2.69 0.23
C VAL A 79 -8.55 2.13 0.20
N GLU A 80 -7.78 2.35 -0.86
CA GLU A 80 -6.36 1.97 -0.95
C GLU A 80 -5.51 2.67 0.11
N CYS A 81 -5.71 3.98 0.28
CA CYS A 81 -5.02 4.74 1.30
C CYS A 81 -5.32 4.18 2.70
N THR A 82 -6.58 3.87 2.97
CA THR A 82 -7.02 3.26 4.22
C THR A 82 -6.39 1.87 4.40
N MET A 83 -6.29 1.07 3.34
CA MET A 83 -5.67 -0.25 3.37
C MET A 83 -4.19 -0.16 3.78
N ILE A 84 -3.39 0.66 3.09
CA ILE A 84 -1.95 0.83 3.38
C ILE A 84 -1.74 1.43 4.78
N TRP A 85 -2.61 2.34 5.19
CA TRP A 85 -2.62 2.91 6.53
C TRP A 85 -2.83 1.85 7.63
N GLN A 86 -3.77 0.93 7.42
CA GLN A 86 -3.99 -0.18 8.34
C GLN A 86 -2.82 -1.18 8.32
N LEU A 87 -2.25 -1.44 7.14
CA LEU A 87 -1.15 -2.37 6.96
C LEU A 87 0.12 -1.90 7.68
N LEU A 88 0.53 -0.64 7.45
CA LEU A 88 1.66 -0.04 8.17
C LEU A 88 1.37 0.13 9.67
N GLY A 89 0.11 0.36 10.03
CA GLY A 89 -0.32 0.38 11.43
C GLY A 89 -0.16 -0.97 12.13
N GLY A 90 -0.52 -2.05 11.45
CA GLY A 90 -0.31 -3.41 11.95
C GLY A 90 1.17 -3.75 12.09
N ILE A 91 2.02 -3.31 11.14
CA ILE A 91 3.47 -3.48 11.24
C ILE A 91 4.04 -2.70 12.44
N ALA A 92 3.56 -1.48 12.67
CA ALA A 92 3.96 -0.69 13.83
C ALA A 92 3.58 -1.38 15.15
N ASP A 93 2.33 -1.85 15.27
CA ASP A 93 1.87 -2.59 16.46
C ASP A 93 2.70 -3.86 16.69
N TYR A 94 2.99 -4.59 15.61
CA TYR A 94 3.83 -5.78 15.63
C TYR A 94 5.24 -5.47 16.15
N ALA A 95 5.85 -4.39 15.68
CA ALA A 95 7.18 -3.96 16.11
C ALA A 95 7.19 -3.51 17.59
N ILE A 96 6.13 -2.85 18.06
CA ILE A 96 5.96 -2.45 19.47
C ILE A 96 5.90 -3.68 20.38
N GLN A 97 5.12 -4.70 20.00
CA GLN A 97 5.01 -5.96 20.76
C GLN A 97 6.36 -6.71 20.88
N ARG A 98 7.30 -6.45 19.97
CA ARG A 98 8.66 -7.02 19.98
C ARG A 98 9.72 -6.08 20.58
N HIS A 99 9.32 -5.03 21.28
CA HIS A 99 10.20 -4.02 21.88
C HIS A 99 11.12 -3.30 20.88
N ARG A 100 10.75 -3.24 19.59
CA ARG A 100 11.50 -2.54 18.54
C ARG A 100 10.84 -1.20 18.20
N SER A 101 11.03 -0.23 19.09
CA SER A 101 10.47 1.12 18.94
C SER A 101 11.01 1.88 17.73
N ASP A 102 12.24 1.57 17.26
CA ASP A 102 12.82 2.20 16.07
C ASP A 102 12.05 1.83 14.79
N LEU A 103 11.70 0.55 14.62
CA LEU A 103 10.93 0.04 13.49
C LEU A 103 9.49 0.54 13.52
N ALA A 104 8.89 0.61 14.72
CA ALA A 104 7.56 1.18 14.91
C ALA A 104 7.50 2.66 14.51
N GLN A 105 8.48 3.46 14.92
CA GLN A 105 8.56 4.88 14.56
C GLN A 105 8.74 5.05 13.04
N ARG A 106 9.58 4.23 12.42
CA ARG A 106 9.76 4.24 10.94
C ARG A 106 8.47 3.86 10.21
N ALA A 107 7.73 2.87 10.69
CA ALA A 107 6.43 2.50 10.14
C ALA A 107 5.42 3.66 10.24
N HIS A 108 5.38 4.34 11.39
CA HIS A 108 4.50 5.48 11.60
C HIS A 108 4.83 6.66 10.68
N ASN A 109 6.11 7.04 10.59
CA ASN A 109 6.55 8.13 9.71
C ASN A 109 6.24 7.84 8.24
N ARG A 110 6.43 6.60 7.79
CA ARG A 110 6.13 6.18 6.41
C ARG A 110 4.64 6.15 6.13
N ARG A 111 3.84 5.77 7.12
CA ARG A 111 2.37 5.83 7.04
C ARG A 111 1.86 7.26 6.87
N LEU A 112 2.42 8.21 7.63
CA LEU A 112 2.08 9.63 7.47
C LEU A 112 2.55 10.19 6.12
N ALA A 113 3.77 9.84 5.70
CA ALA A 113 4.31 10.26 4.41
C ALA A 113 3.46 9.74 3.23
N TYR A 114 3.01 8.49 3.28
CA TYR A 114 2.12 7.92 2.26
C TYR A 114 0.81 8.69 2.16
N ALA A 115 0.14 8.90 3.31
CA ALA A 115 -1.12 9.64 3.35
C ALA A 115 -0.96 11.09 2.84
N GLY A 116 0.14 11.76 3.23
CA GLY A 116 0.45 13.11 2.76
C GLY A 116 0.71 13.18 1.25
N ILE A 117 1.46 12.23 0.70
CA ILE A 117 1.71 12.14 -0.74
C ILE A 117 0.41 11.86 -1.49
N MET A 118 -0.42 10.90 -1.05
CA MET A 118 -1.70 10.59 -1.71
C MET A 118 -2.68 11.76 -1.67
N ALA A 119 -2.73 12.49 -0.55
CA ALA A 119 -3.52 13.72 -0.47
C ALA A 119 -2.99 14.79 -1.45
N GLY A 120 -1.67 14.98 -1.51
CA GLY A 120 -1.03 15.89 -2.47
C GLY A 120 -1.30 15.50 -3.92
N VAL A 121 -1.18 14.22 -4.26
CA VAL A 121 -1.50 13.66 -5.58
C VAL A 121 -2.94 13.98 -5.97
N THR A 122 -3.88 13.70 -5.07
CA THR A 122 -5.31 13.89 -5.33
C THR A 122 -5.63 15.38 -5.53
N LEU A 123 -5.08 16.26 -4.69
CA LEU A 123 -5.26 17.71 -4.80
C LEU A 123 -4.67 18.27 -6.10
N ILE A 124 -3.45 17.86 -6.46
CA ILE A 124 -2.78 18.28 -7.70
C ILE A 124 -3.56 17.76 -8.91
N GLY A 125 -3.98 16.49 -8.90
CA GLY A 125 -4.77 15.90 -9.98
C GLY A 125 -6.09 16.64 -10.21
N PHE A 126 -6.74 17.10 -9.13
CA PHE A 126 -7.94 17.92 -9.23
C PHE A 126 -7.65 19.34 -9.74
N ALA A 127 -6.59 19.97 -9.24
CA ALA A 127 -6.20 21.33 -9.63
C ALA A 127 -5.74 21.43 -11.08
N LEU A 128 -5.13 20.36 -11.62
CA LEU A 128 -4.63 20.29 -12.99
C LEU A 128 -5.62 19.64 -13.96
N HIS A 129 -6.83 19.30 -13.52
CA HIS A 129 -7.82 18.68 -14.37
C HIS A 129 -8.16 19.60 -15.56
N GLY A 130 -7.73 19.21 -16.77
CA GLY A 130 -7.92 19.98 -18.01
C GLY A 130 -6.76 20.89 -18.41
N SER A 131 -5.60 20.86 -17.73
CA SER A 131 -4.41 21.60 -18.14
C SER A 131 -3.42 20.72 -18.91
N ASN A 132 -2.80 21.28 -19.96
CA ASN A 132 -1.80 20.57 -20.78
C ASN A 132 -0.40 20.52 -20.13
N ASP A 133 -0.17 21.31 -19.07
CA ASP A 133 1.14 21.42 -18.39
C ASP A 133 1.31 20.42 -17.23
N ALA A 134 0.38 19.44 -17.09
CA ALA A 134 0.41 18.50 -15.98
C ALA A 134 1.56 17.46 -16.06
N GLY A 135 2.15 17.26 -17.24
CA GLY A 135 3.13 16.20 -17.51
C GLY A 135 4.32 16.15 -16.54
N PRO A 136 5.10 17.25 -16.38
CA PRO A 136 6.28 17.24 -15.52
C PRO A 136 5.96 16.99 -14.04
N LEU A 137 4.85 17.53 -13.54
CA LEU A 137 4.43 17.35 -12.15
C LEU A 137 4.03 15.90 -11.87
N VAL A 138 3.31 15.27 -12.80
CA VAL A 138 2.94 13.85 -12.69
C VAL A 138 4.20 12.96 -12.62
N ILE A 139 5.23 13.24 -13.43
CA ILE A 139 6.48 12.46 -13.40
C ILE A 139 7.18 12.57 -12.04
N ILE A 140 7.30 13.78 -11.48
CA ILE A 140 7.91 14.00 -10.16
C ILE A 140 7.11 13.25 -9.08
N LEU A 141 5.79 13.32 -9.16
CA LEU A 141 4.86 12.68 -8.23
C LEU A 141 5.00 11.15 -8.24
N VAL A 142 5.03 10.55 -9.43
CA VAL A 142 5.28 9.11 -9.63
C VAL A 142 6.64 8.72 -9.04
N GLY A 143 7.67 9.54 -9.26
CA GLY A 143 8.99 9.33 -8.66
C GLY A 143 8.95 9.34 -7.13
N CYS A 144 8.25 10.29 -6.51
CA CYS A 144 8.07 10.38 -5.07
C CYS A 144 7.35 9.15 -4.50
N VAL A 145 6.27 8.71 -5.15
CA VAL A 145 5.54 7.48 -4.77
C VAL A 145 6.46 6.27 -4.86
N LEU A 146 7.22 6.13 -5.94
CA LEU A 146 8.14 5.02 -6.15
C LEU A 146 9.23 4.97 -5.08
N VAL A 147 9.85 6.10 -4.74
CA VAL A 147 10.83 6.18 -3.64
C VAL A 147 10.21 5.74 -2.32
N LEU A 148 8.99 6.19 -2.03
CA LEU A 148 8.32 5.83 -0.79
C LEU A 148 7.96 4.34 -0.74
N LEU A 149 7.54 3.74 -1.86
CA LEU A 149 7.31 2.30 -1.97
C LEU A 149 8.59 1.50 -1.70
N VAL A 150 9.72 1.92 -2.29
CA VAL A 150 11.04 1.32 -2.02
C VAL A 150 11.40 1.42 -0.53
N MET A 151 11.13 2.58 0.10
CA MET A 151 11.35 2.74 1.53
C MET A 151 10.47 1.78 2.35
N ILE A 152 9.17 1.67 2.05
CA ILE A 152 8.25 0.73 2.71
C ILE A 152 8.75 -0.71 2.55
N LEU A 153 9.14 -1.10 1.33
CA LEU A 153 9.69 -2.43 1.04
C LEU A 153 10.93 -2.72 1.88
N HIS A 154 11.84 -1.75 1.98
CA HIS A 154 13.02 -1.87 2.84
C HIS A 154 12.64 -2.00 4.34
N LEU A 155 11.51 -1.42 4.80
CA LEU A 155 11.04 -1.67 6.17
C LEU A 155 10.71 -3.13 6.37
N ILE A 156 9.90 -3.65 5.44
CA ILE A 156 9.33 -4.98 5.50
C ILE A 156 10.46 -6.00 5.43
N HIS A 157 11.44 -5.79 4.55
CA HIS A 157 12.62 -6.62 4.47
C HIS A 157 13.43 -6.59 5.77
N ARG A 158 13.63 -5.42 6.39
CA ARG A 158 14.34 -5.33 7.67
C ARG A 158 13.59 -6.04 8.80
N VAL A 159 12.26 -5.90 8.85
CA VAL A 159 11.42 -6.62 9.80
C VAL A 159 11.52 -8.13 9.58
N LYS A 160 11.57 -8.61 8.32
CA LYS A 160 11.79 -10.03 7.99
C LYS A 160 13.10 -10.54 8.56
N THR A 161 14.20 -9.86 8.25
CA THR A 161 15.54 -10.32 8.64
C THR A 161 15.68 -10.45 10.15
N GLU A 162 15.02 -9.57 10.91
CA GLU A 162 15.01 -9.65 12.38
C GLU A 162 14.09 -10.76 12.93
N ILE A 163 13.14 -11.27 12.13
CA ILE A 163 12.28 -12.40 12.52
C ILE A 163 12.96 -13.73 12.24
N GLU A 164 13.66 -13.86 11.11
CA GLU A 164 14.29 -15.12 10.69
C GLU A 164 15.60 -15.40 11.45
N TRP A 165 16.29 -14.37 11.95
CA TRP A 165 17.50 -14.50 12.78
C TRP A 165 17.38 -13.73 14.10
N PRO A 166 16.71 -14.30 15.13
CA PRO A 166 16.65 -13.67 16.46
C PRO A 166 18.01 -13.63 17.18
N ASP A 167 18.99 -14.45 16.78
CA ASP A 167 20.16 -14.79 17.62
C ASP A 167 21.50 -14.14 17.21
N THR A 168 21.53 -13.10 16.37
CA THR A 168 22.80 -12.37 16.07
C THR A 168 22.87 -10.98 16.70
N ALA A 169 21.98 -10.66 17.64
CA ALA A 169 22.06 -9.45 18.45
C ALA A 169 22.56 -9.80 19.86
N THR A 170 23.79 -10.28 19.94
CA THR A 170 24.63 -10.23 21.14
C THR A 170 25.87 -9.40 20.85
#